data_AF-A0A355RZ99-F1
#
_entry.id   AF-A0A355RZ99-F1
#
_cell.length_a   1.000
_cell.length_b   1.000
_cell.length_c   1.000
_cell.angle_alpha   90.00
_cell.angle_beta   90.00
_cell.angle_gamma   90.00
#
_symmetry.space_group_name_H-M   'P 1'
#
loop_
_entity.id
_entity.type
_entity.pdbx_description
1 polymer ?
#
loop_
_entity_poly.entity_id
_entity_poly.type
_entity_poly.pdbx_seq_one_letter_code
_entity_poly.pdbx_strand_id
1 'polypeptide(L)' 'GMLMLSSIYDVDVFIKKLEKSAGQPLLVLTGGTHLHTIEADSDDKLDMIEDELKKKGYLLNTKS' A
#
# COMPACT_ATOMS: atom_id res chain seq x y z
N GLY A 1 8.97 -5.01 3.64
CA GLY A 1 8.64 -5.10 5.08
C GLY A 1 7.14 -5.07 5.22
N MET A 2 6.58 -5.74 6.23
CA MET A 2 5.14 -5.71 6.48
C MET A 2 4.75 -4.37 7.11
N LEU A 3 3.68 -3.74 6.62
CA LEU A 3 3.18 -2.47 7.14
C LEU A 3 2.31 -2.65 8.39
N MET A 4 1.58 -3.78 8.49
CA MET A 4 0.71 -4.12 9.62
C MET A 4 -0.29 -3.00 9.97
N LEU A 5 -1.01 -2.49 8.96
CA LEU A 5 -1.99 -1.41 9.12
C LEU A 5 -3.40 -1.99 8.97
N SER A 6 -4.26 -1.79 9.96
CA SER A 6 -5.65 -2.28 9.93
C SER A 6 -6.69 -1.19 10.22
N SER A 7 -6.25 0.00 10.62
CA SER A 7 -7.12 1.15 10.89
C SER A 7 -6.58 2.46 10.30
N ILE A 8 -7.46 3.47 10.19
CA ILE A 8 -7.06 4.83 9.78
C ILE A 8 -6.05 5.42 10.78
N TYR A 9 -6.19 5.11 12.07
CA TYR A 9 -5.23 5.54 13.08
C TYR A 9 -3.83 4.98 12.82
N ASP A 10 -3.72 3.72 12.39
CA ASP A 10 -2.42 3.11 12.06
C ASP A 10 -1.79 3.79 10.86
N VAL A 11 -2.59 4.16 9.86
CA VAL A 11 -2.14 4.92 8.68
C VAL A 11 -1.57 6.27 9.12
N ASP A 12 -2.27 7.01 9.99
CA ASP A 12 -1.81 8.31 10.48
C ASP A 12 -0.49 8.19 11.25
N VAL A 13 -0.37 7.18 12.11
CA VAL A 13 0.87 6.91 12.85
C VAL A 13 2.01 6.54 11.91
N PHE A 14 1.74 5.75 10.88
CA PHE A 14 2.73 5.36 9.87
C PHE A 14 3.24 6.57 9.08
N ILE A 15 2.35 7.43 8.59
CA ILE A 15 2.72 8.65 7.85
C ILE A 15 3.56 9.58 8.71
N LYS A 16 3.16 9.83 9.98
CA LYS A 16 3.95 10.66 10.91
C LYS A 16 5.34 10.09 11.18
N LYS A 17 5.48 8.76 11.26
CA LYS A 17 6.79 8.11 11.42
C LYS A 17 7.65 8.27 10.17
N LEU A 18 7.04 8.11 8.98
CA LEU A 18 7.71 8.26 7.69
C LEU A 18 8.26 9.68 7.53
N GLU A 19 7.44 10.70 7.80
CA GLU A 19 7.85 12.12 7.74
C GLU A 19 8.99 12.46 8.71
N LYS A 20 9.02 11.83 9.88
CA LYS A 20 10.08 12.02 10.89
C LYS A 20 11.36 11.26 10.56
N SER A 21 11.26 10.21 9.74
CA SER A 21 12.42 9.42 9.34
C SER A 21 13.10 10.08 8.14
N ALA A 22 14.40 10.33 8.23
CA ALA A 22 15.20 10.80 7.09
C ALA A 22 15.44 9.69 6.02
N GLY A 23 14.85 8.51 6.22
CA GLY A 23 14.94 7.40 5.27
C GLY A 23 14.01 7.63 4.10
N GLN A 24 14.54 7.62 2.89
CA GLN A 24 13.72 7.62 1.69
C GLN A 24 12.84 6.37 1.68
N PRO A 25 11.53 6.48 1.39
CA PRO A 25 10.68 5.31 1.22
C PRO A 25 11.31 4.35 0.21
N LEU A 26 11.19 3.03 0.42
CA LEU A 26 11.71 2.01 -0.51
C LEU A 26 11.25 2.23 -1.96
N LEU A 27 10.10 2.88 -2.15
CA LEU A 27 9.57 3.35 -3.43
C LEU A 27 10.61 4.13 -4.27
N VAL A 28 11.45 4.94 -3.61
CA VAL A 28 12.49 5.75 -4.24
C VAL A 28 13.67 4.89 -4.71
N LEU A 29 13.93 3.77 -4.03
CA LEU A 29 15.05 2.87 -4.34
C LEU A 29 14.72 1.83 -5.42
N THR A 30 13.44 1.47 -5.59
CA THR A 30 13.01 0.42 -6.55
C THR A 30 12.45 0.97 -7.87
N GLY A 31 12.57 2.29 -8.12
CA GLY A 31 12.09 2.89 -9.37
C GLY A 31 10.56 2.91 -9.49
N GLY A 32 9.84 2.92 -8.37
CA GLY A 32 8.37 3.07 -8.34
C GLY A 32 7.58 1.77 -8.24
N THR A 33 8.19 0.59 -8.43
CA THR A 33 7.50 -0.70 -8.30
C THR A 33 7.75 -1.32 -6.94
N HIS A 34 6.67 -1.61 -6.20
CA HIS A 34 6.73 -2.25 -4.89
C HIS A 34 5.52 -3.15 -4.65
N LEU A 35 5.69 -4.19 -3.84
CA LEU A 35 4.67 -5.19 -3.54
C LEU A 35 4.27 -5.13 -2.07
N HIS A 36 2.98 -5.26 -1.81
CA HIS A 36 2.39 -5.40 -0.49
C HIS A 36 1.47 -6.60 -0.46
N THR A 37 1.47 -7.33 0.67
CA THR A 37 0.46 -8.35 0.96
C THR A 37 -0.71 -7.66 1.66
N ILE A 38 -1.93 -7.94 1.19
CA ILE A 38 -3.18 -7.47 1.77
C ILE A 38 -3.97 -8.69 2.23
N GLU A 39 -4.53 -8.62 3.43
CA GLU A 39 -5.40 -9.64 4.00
C GLU A 39 -6.72 -8.98 4.42
N ALA A 40 -7.83 -9.70 4.26
CA ALA A 40 -9.15 -9.24 4.68
C ALA A 40 -10.01 -10.43 5.14
N ASP A 41 -11.07 -10.14 5.88
CA ASP A 41 -11.95 -11.19 6.46
C ASP A 41 -12.80 -11.93 5.42
N SER A 42 -12.87 -11.44 4.18
CA SER A 42 -13.64 -12.05 3.10
C SER A 42 -13.12 -11.66 1.72
N ASP A 43 -13.35 -12.54 0.74
CA ASP A 43 -12.97 -12.30 -0.66
C ASP A 43 -13.67 -11.07 -1.25
N ASP A 44 -14.96 -10.84 -0.92
CA ASP A 44 -15.69 -9.64 -1.35
C ASP A 44 -15.00 -8.33 -0.94
N LYS A 45 -14.32 -8.31 0.21
CA LYS A 45 -13.54 -7.14 0.66
C LYS A 45 -12.27 -7.00 -0.17
N LEU A 46 -11.62 -8.11 -0.51
CA LEU A 46 -10.44 -8.10 -1.38
C LEU A 46 -10.79 -7.59 -2.78
N ASP A 47 -11.90 -8.05 -3.35
CA ASP A 47 -12.40 -7.59 -4.66
C ASP A 47 -12.65 -6.08 -4.66
N MET A 48 -13.34 -5.58 -3.62
CA MET A 48 -13.58 -4.14 -3.45
C MET A 48 -12.27 -3.35 -3.34
N ILE A 49 -11.28 -3.87 -2.59
CA ILE A 49 -9.97 -3.23 -2.45
C ILE A 49 -9.26 -3.19 -3.80
N GLU A 50 -9.24 -4.30 -4.55
CA GLU A 50 -8.62 -4.36 -5.88
C GLU A 50 -9.24 -3.35 -6.84
N ASP A 51 -10.57 -3.27 -6.91
CA ASP A 51 -11.30 -2.33 -7.76
C ASP A 51 -10.96 -0.87 -7.44
N GLU A 52 -10.90 -0.51 -6.17
CA GLU A 52 -10.54 0.85 -5.76
C GLU A 52 -9.07 1.19 -6.05
N LEU A 53 -8.15 0.24 -5.85
CA LEU A 53 -6.74 0.41 -6.21
C LEU A 53 -6.56 0.58 -7.73
N LYS A 54 -7.33 -0.19 -8.52
CA LYS A 54 -7.34 -0.11 -9.98
C LYS A 54 -7.85 1.24 -10.48
N LYS A 55 -8.97 1.73 -9.94
CA LYS A 55 -9.53 3.05 -10.27
C LYS A 55 -8.55 4.19 -9.97
N LYS A 56 -7.76 4.07 -8.91
CA LYS A 56 -6.73 5.04 -8.53
C LYS A 56 -5.43 4.90 -9.33
N GLY A 57 -5.29 3.87 -10.16
CA GLY A 57 -4.08 3.62 -10.96
C GLY A 57 -2.88 3.14 -10.15
N TYR A 58 -3.11 2.55 -8.97
CA TYR A 58 -2.03 2.04 -8.11
C TYR A 58 -1.61 0.61 -8.43
N LEU A 59 -2.48 -0.16 -9.09
CA LEU A 59 -2.12 -1.51 -9.54
C LEU A 59 -1.16 -1.44 -10.71
N LEU A 60 -0.11 -2.25 -10.66
CA LEU A 60 0.81 -2.45 -11.77
C LEU A 60 0.05 -3.16 -12.90
N ASN A 61 -0.19 -2.45 -13.99
CA ASN A 61 -0.87 -3.03 -15.14
C ASN A 61 0.17 -3.75 -16.02
N THR A 62 0.31 -5.06 -15.86
CA THR A 62 1.11 -5.89 -16.77
C THR A 62 0.30 -6.17 -18.05
N LYS A 63 0.08 -5.14 -18.88
CA LYS A 63 -0.33 -5.36 -20.27
C LYS A 63 0.88 -5.08 -21.17
N SER A 64 1.50 -6.15 -21.65
CA SER A 64 2.27 -6.17 -22.90
C SER A 64 1.35 -6.55 -24.04
#